data_AF-A0A2P2M7J2-F1
#
_entry.id   AF-A0A2P2M7J2-F1
#
_cell.length_a   1.000
_cell.length_b   1.000
_cell.length_c   1.000
_cell.angle_alpha   90.00
_cell.angle_beta   90.00
_cell.angle_gamma   90.00
#
_symmetry.space_group_name_H-M   'P 1'
#
loop_
_entity.id
_entity.type
_entity.pdbx_description
1 polymer ?
#
loop_
_entity_poly.entity_id
_entity_poly.type
_entity_poly.pdbx_seq_one_letter_code
_entity_poly.pdbx_strand_id
1 'polypeptide(L)'
;MDKELHELNRRLEEKESEMKLFGGINTEALKQHFGKKILELEDEKRIVQQERDRLLAEIENLAASSDGQTQKMQDIHAHKLKFLETQILELRKKQESHVQLLKQKQKSDEAAKRLQDEIQSIKAQKVQLQQRMKQEAEQFRHWKASREKELLQLRKEGRRNEYERHKLQALNQRQKLVLQRKTEEAAMATKRLKELLEARKSSVRDNSAVSNGNGVNGQTNDKSLQRWLDHELEVMVNVHEVRFEYEKQSQVRAALAEELAVLKQVDEFASKGISPRAKNGFSRASSLSPNARIARISSLENMLSISSNSLVAMASQLSEAEERERAFTNRGRWNQLRSMGDAKNLLQYMFNSLADARCQLWERKMEITEMKEQFKELVSLFRQSETQRKEVEKELKLREEDAAIALATSATEQENTQNSLKHVADDMSSPLSPISVPAQKQLKYTPGIANGSVRESAAFIDQTRKMVPLGPLPMRKTAAMRQGGKLWRWKRSHHQWLLQFKWKWQKPWRLSELIRQSDETFIRAKPHLQAVRRVV
;
A
#
# COMPACT_ATOMS: atom_id res chain seq x y z
N MET A 1 -83.75 183.61 15.45
CA MET A 1 -83.05 182.31 15.32
C MET A 1 -81.93 182.25 16.36
N ASP A 2 -82.27 182.15 17.65
CA ASP A 2 -81.40 182.77 18.68
C ASP A 2 -80.90 181.80 19.76
N LYS A 3 -81.42 180.56 19.77
CA LYS A 3 -81.14 179.56 20.81
C LYS A 3 -80.01 178.59 20.49
N GLU A 4 -79.62 178.43 19.22
CA GLU A 4 -78.44 177.64 18.83
C GLU A 4 -77.16 178.48 18.83
N LEU A 5 -77.27 179.79 18.58
CA LEU A 5 -76.13 180.73 18.58
C LEU A 5 -75.45 180.83 19.96
N HIS A 6 -76.23 180.69 21.04
CA HIS A 6 -75.73 180.66 22.42
C HIS A 6 -74.93 179.39 22.76
N GLU A 7 -75.18 178.27 22.06
CA GLU A 7 -74.58 176.96 22.36
C GLU A 7 -73.22 176.76 21.64
N LEU A 8 -72.97 177.55 20.60
CA LEU A 8 -71.67 177.63 19.90
C LEU A 8 -70.69 178.58 20.60
N ASN A 9 -71.13 179.75 21.09
CA ASN A 9 -70.26 180.72 21.74
C ASN A 9 -69.61 180.16 23.03
N ARG A 10 -70.40 179.42 23.83
CA ARG A 10 -69.94 178.79 25.08
C ARG A 10 -68.85 177.72 24.87
N ARG A 11 -68.90 176.96 23.77
CA ARG A 11 -67.86 175.97 23.44
C ARG A 11 -66.58 176.59 22.89
N LEU A 12 -66.62 177.84 22.42
CA LEU A 12 -65.44 178.59 22.04
C LEU A 12 -64.68 179.08 23.28
N GLU A 13 -65.41 179.56 24.29
CA GLU A 13 -64.88 180.22 25.49
C GLU A 13 -64.13 179.25 26.44
N GLU A 14 -64.62 178.01 26.60
CA GLU A 14 -63.88 176.96 27.36
C GLU A 14 -62.69 176.37 26.56
N LYS A 15 -62.70 176.45 25.23
CA LYS A 15 -61.53 176.07 24.40
C LYS A 15 -60.37 177.06 24.53
N GLU A 16 -60.61 178.30 24.94
CA GLU A 16 -59.58 179.30 25.19
C GLU A 16 -58.91 179.23 26.58
N SER A 17 -59.53 178.54 27.56
CA SER A 17 -58.98 178.46 28.92
C SER A 17 -57.92 177.36 29.06
N GLU A 18 -58.08 176.21 28.40
CA GLU A 18 -57.09 175.12 28.44
C GLU A 18 -55.77 175.47 27.71
N MET A 19 -55.83 176.28 26.64
CA MET A 19 -54.66 176.59 25.82
C MET A 19 -53.71 177.63 26.43
N LYS A 20 -54.01 178.16 27.63
CA LYS A 20 -53.20 179.17 28.34
C LYS A 20 -52.29 178.63 29.45
N LEU A 21 -52.41 177.37 29.87
CA LEU A 21 -51.70 176.86 31.06
C LEU A 21 -50.36 176.13 30.78
N PHE A 22 -50.12 175.64 29.56
CA PHE A 22 -48.91 174.88 29.21
C PHE A 22 -48.11 175.47 28.04
N GLY A 23 -48.08 176.81 27.98
CA GLY A 23 -47.04 177.54 27.27
C GLY A 23 -45.84 177.82 28.18
N GLY A 24 -44.74 177.07 28.01
CA GLY A 24 -43.43 177.40 28.59
C GLY A 24 -42.85 176.35 29.55
N ILE A 25 -41.59 176.01 29.30
CA ILE A 25 -40.65 175.24 30.15
C ILE A 25 -40.76 173.69 30.08
N ASN A 26 -39.86 173.13 29.26
CA ASN A 26 -39.23 171.78 29.30
C ASN A 26 -39.46 170.78 28.15
N THR A 27 -39.20 171.21 26.91
CA THR A 27 -38.99 170.33 25.75
C THR A 27 -37.66 169.54 25.79
N GLU A 28 -36.60 170.11 26.36
CA GLU A 28 -35.23 169.59 26.30
C GLU A 28 -35.02 168.29 27.10
N ALA A 29 -35.70 168.13 28.23
CA ALA A 29 -35.57 166.96 29.10
C ALA A 29 -36.01 165.65 28.42
N LEU A 30 -37.08 165.72 27.62
CA LEU A 30 -37.63 164.56 26.91
C LEU A 30 -36.68 164.08 25.79
N LYS A 31 -35.98 165.02 25.14
CA LYS A 31 -35.06 164.75 24.03
C LYS A 31 -33.79 164.02 24.50
N GLN A 32 -33.25 164.38 25.67
CA GLN A 32 -32.14 163.65 26.29
C GLN A 32 -32.53 162.22 26.70
N HIS A 33 -33.73 162.03 27.23
CA HIS A 33 -34.21 160.71 27.67
C HIS A 33 -34.26 159.70 26.50
N PHE A 34 -34.86 160.07 25.37
CA PHE A 34 -34.91 159.19 24.19
C PHE A 34 -33.54 158.99 23.54
N GLY A 35 -32.68 160.01 23.51
CA GLY A 35 -31.30 159.87 23.01
C GLY A 35 -30.49 158.84 23.79
N LYS A 36 -30.59 158.84 25.12
CA LYS A 36 -29.95 157.82 25.96
C LYS A 36 -30.52 156.42 25.70
N LYS A 37 -31.84 156.29 25.50
CA LYS A 37 -32.48 154.99 25.33
C LYS A 37 -32.15 154.30 24.00
N ILE A 38 -31.90 155.05 22.93
CA ILE A 38 -31.42 154.49 21.66
C ILE A 38 -30.02 153.88 21.83
N LEU A 39 -29.13 154.59 22.52
CA LEU A 39 -27.74 154.17 22.72
C LEU A 39 -27.63 152.89 23.58
N GLU A 40 -28.48 152.75 24.60
CA GLU A 40 -28.63 151.50 25.38
C GLU A 40 -29.06 150.32 24.49
N LEU A 41 -30.05 150.50 23.61
CA LEU A 41 -30.55 149.43 22.73
C LEU A 41 -29.54 149.02 21.66
N GLU A 42 -28.70 149.94 21.17
CA GLU A 42 -27.61 149.61 20.25
C GLU A 42 -26.48 148.82 20.93
N ASP A 43 -26.23 149.05 22.22
CA ASP A 43 -25.26 148.29 23.02
C ASP A 43 -25.77 146.89 23.36
N GLU A 44 -27.02 146.77 23.83
CA GLU A 44 -27.70 145.49 24.05
C GLU A 44 -27.71 144.62 22.78
N LYS A 45 -28.05 145.20 21.63
CA LYS A 45 -27.99 144.51 20.34
C LYS A 45 -26.58 143.98 20.04
N ARG A 46 -25.52 144.74 20.34
CA ARG A 46 -24.14 144.33 20.12
C ARG A 46 -23.74 143.15 21.00
N ILE A 47 -24.17 143.15 22.27
CA ILE A 47 -23.93 142.06 23.22
C ILE A 47 -24.65 140.79 22.78
N VAL A 48 -25.95 140.86 22.45
CA VAL A 48 -26.73 139.71 21.96
C VAL A 48 -26.16 139.12 20.68
N GLN A 49 -25.62 139.96 19.79
CA GLN A 49 -24.94 139.51 18.57
C GLN A 49 -23.68 138.67 18.91
N GLN A 50 -22.88 139.10 19.88
CA GLN A 50 -21.69 138.36 20.33
C GLN A 50 -22.05 137.05 21.05
N GLU A 51 -23.10 137.03 21.87
CA GLU A 51 -23.57 135.80 22.54
C GLU A 51 -24.08 134.77 21.53
N ARG A 52 -24.83 135.19 20.50
CA ARG A 52 -25.27 134.33 19.40
C ARG A 52 -24.07 133.67 18.70
N ASP A 53 -23.07 134.46 18.34
CA ASP A 53 -21.91 133.96 17.58
C ASP A 53 -21.04 133.03 18.41
N ARG A 54 -20.92 133.29 19.73
CA ARG A 54 -20.29 132.38 20.69
C ARG A 54 -21.05 131.06 20.81
N LEU A 55 -22.37 131.09 20.98
CA LEU A 55 -23.19 129.88 21.13
C LEU A 55 -23.20 129.02 19.86
N LEU A 56 -23.20 129.64 18.67
CA LEU A 56 -23.05 128.91 17.40
C LEU A 56 -21.71 128.17 17.32
N ALA A 57 -20.59 128.82 17.67
CA ALA A 57 -19.29 128.18 17.69
C ALA A 57 -19.19 127.04 18.73
N GLU A 58 -19.93 127.13 19.85
CA GLU A 58 -19.97 126.08 20.87
C GLU A 58 -20.82 124.87 20.42
N ILE A 59 -21.96 125.11 19.75
CA ILE A 59 -22.77 124.06 19.10
C ILE A 59 -21.97 123.34 18.00
N GLU A 60 -21.24 124.08 17.16
CA GLU A 60 -20.46 123.51 16.06
C GLU A 60 -19.28 122.65 16.58
N ASN A 61 -18.60 123.08 17.65
CA ASN A 61 -17.59 122.26 18.33
C ASN A 61 -18.19 121.00 19.00
N LEU A 62 -19.37 121.10 19.61
CA LEU A 62 -20.04 119.93 20.21
C LEU A 62 -20.50 118.93 19.14
N ALA A 63 -21.00 119.40 17.99
CA ALA A 63 -21.32 118.53 16.86
C ALA A 63 -20.07 117.81 16.31
N ALA A 64 -19.00 118.57 16.06
CA ALA A 64 -17.75 118.02 15.53
C ALA A 64 -17.04 117.03 16.48
N SER A 65 -17.14 117.24 17.80
CA SER A 65 -16.53 116.34 18.80
C SER A 65 -17.40 115.12 19.13
N SER A 66 -18.74 115.27 19.15
CA SER A 66 -19.69 114.19 19.42
C SER A 66 -19.67 113.11 18.33
N ASP A 67 -19.70 113.51 17.06
CA ASP A 67 -19.75 112.59 15.92
C ASP A 67 -18.49 111.71 15.86
N GLY A 68 -17.31 112.34 15.94
CA GLY A 68 -16.02 111.65 15.94
C GLY A 68 -15.77 110.75 17.16
N GLN A 69 -16.35 111.05 18.33
CA GLN A 69 -16.22 110.20 19.53
C GLN A 69 -17.21 109.02 19.51
N THR A 70 -18.43 109.25 19.01
CA THR A 70 -19.44 108.20 18.84
C THR A 70 -18.98 107.17 17.79
N GLN A 71 -18.45 107.64 16.65
CA GLN A 71 -17.91 106.77 15.61
C GLN A 71 -16.75 105.89 16.14
N LYS A 72 -15.79 106.48 16.88
CA LYS A 72 -14.69 105.71 17.49
C LYS A 72 -15.18 104.62 18.44
N MET A 73 -16.22 104.88 19.24
CA MET A 73 -16.79 103.88 20.15
C MET A 73 -17.50 102.76 19.38
N GLN A 74 -18.23 103.11 18.32
CA GLN A 74 -18.84 102.12 17.41
C GLN A 74 -17.78 101.28 16.70
N ASP A 75 -16.70 101.88 16.20
CA ASP A 75 -15.60 101.18 15.55
C ASP A 75 -14.89 100.21 16.50
N ILE A 76 -14.63 100.62 17.76
CA ILE A 76 -14.08 99.73 18.79
C ILE A 76 -15.03 98.55 19.08
N HIS A 77 -16.34 98.80 19.18
CA HIS A 77 -17.33 97.73 19.34
C HIS A 77 -17.39 96.80 18.13
N ALA A 78 -17.35 97.34 16.91
CA ALA A 78 -17.35 96.58 15.66
C ALA A 78 -16.07 95.75 15.50
N HIS A 79 -14.90 96.28 15.87
CA HIS A 79 -13.64 95.54 15.92
C HIS A 79 -13.69 94.42 16.98
N LYS A 80 -14.26 94.67 18.16
CA LYS A 80 -14.40 93.65 19.20
C LYS A 80 -15.40 92.56 18.83
N LEU A 81 -16.51 92.90 18.14
CA LEU A 81 -17.43 91.94 17.55
C LEU A 81 -16.74 91.09 16.48
N LYS A 82 -16.07 91.70 15.49
CA LYS A 82 -15.30 90.97 14.45
C LYS A 82 -14.22 90.05 15.06
N PHE A 83 -13.56 90.47 16.14
CA PHE A 83 -12.59 89.64 16.85
C PHE A 83 -13.27 88.44 17.55
N LEU A 84 -14.43 88.63 18.18
CA LEU A 84 -15.19 87.53 18.77
C LEU A 84 -15.78 86.58 17.71
N GLU A 85 -16.26 87.10 16.57
CA GLU A 85 -16.74 86.32 15.43
C GLU A 85 -15.64 85.44 14.82
N THR A 86 -14.45 86.00 14.58
CA THR A 86 -13.30 85.23 14.09
C THR A 86 -12.84 84.18 15.10
N GLN A 87 -12.86 84.49 16.41
CA GLN A 87 -12.55 83.52 17.46
C GLN A 87 -13.60 82.39 17.55
N ILE A 88 -14.90 82.69 17.41
CA ILE A 88 -15.97 81.70 17.33
C ILE A 88 -15.82 80.81 16.09
N LEU A 89 -15.49 81.39 14.94
CA LEU A 89 -15.22 80.62 13.71
C LEU A 89 -14.00 79.70 13.87
N GLU A 90 -12.92 80.17 14.51
CA GLU A 90 -11.73 79.37 14.77
C GLU A 90 -12.04 78.22 15.75
N LEU A 91 -12.82 78.48 16.81
CA LEU A 91 -13.28 77.47 17.76
C LEU A 91 -14.20 76.42 17.09
N ARG A 92 -15.13 76.84 16.22
CA ARG A 92 -15.95 75.92 15.42
C ARG A 92 -15.09 75.05 14.51
N LYS A 93 -14.10 75.64 13.82
CA LYS A 93 -13.15 74.89 12.97
C LYS A 93 -12.33 73.88 13.77
N LYS A 94 -11.89 74.23 14.99
CA LYS A 94 -11.22 73.31 15.93
C LYS A 94 -12.15 72.18 16.38
N GLN A 95 -13.42 72.49 16.69
CA GLN A 95 -14.43 71.50 17.05
C GLN A 95 -14.68 70.50 15.90
N GLU A 96 -14.85 71.00 14.67
CA GLU A 96 -15.00 70.15 13.48
C GLU A 96 -13.77 69.27 13.25
N SER A 97 -12.55 69.80 13.39
CA SER A 97 -11.34 68.97 13.27
C SER A 97 -11.25 67.90 14.35
N HIS A 98 -11.67 68.20 15.59
CA HIS A 98 -11.78 67.20 16.66
C HIS A 98 -12.80 66.10 16.34
N VAL A 99 -13.97 66.46 15.80
CA VAL A 99 -15.00 65.48 15.38
C VAL A 99 -14.50 64.62 14.21
N GLN A 100 -13.77 65.19 13.26
CA GLN A 100 -13.15 64.44 12.17
C GLN A 100 -12.07 63.48 12.69
N LEU A 101 -11.20 63.93 13.60
CA LEU A 101 -10.17 63.10 14.23
C LEU A 101 -10.78 61.94 15.02
N LEU A 102 -11.86 62.19 15.78
CA LEU A 102 -12.59 61.13 16.50
C LEU A 102 -13.20 60.09 15.53
N LYS A 103 -13.80 60.53 14.42
CA LYS A 103 -14.30 59.62 13.37
C LYS A 103 -13.17 58.81 12.71
N GLN A 104 -12.00 59.41 12.49
CA GLN A 104 -10.84 58.71 11.94
C GLN A 104 -10.28 57.69 12.95
N LYS A 105 -10.19 58.06 14.24
CA LYS A 105 -9.79 57.15 15.31
C LYS A 105 -10.75 55.96 15.41
N GLN A 106 -12.07 56.20 15.42
CA GLN A 106 -13.06 55.12 15.45
C GLN A 106 -12.87 54.13 14.28
N LYS A 107 -12.68 54.64 13.04
CA LYS A 107 -12.41 53.77 11.87
C LYS A 107 -11.13 52.95 12.04
N SER A 108 -10.09 53.53 12.65
CA SER A 108 -8.84 52.83 12.96
C SER A 108 -9.03 51.76 14.04
N ASP A 109 -9.75 52.08 15.12
CA ASP A 109 -10.06 51.16 16.23
C ASP A 109 -10.91 49.97 15.71
N GLU A 110 -11.89 50.23 14.83
CA GLU A 110 -12.66 49.18 14.15
C GLU A 110 -11.81 48.32 13.20
N ALA A 111 -10.87 48.92 12.44
CA ALA A 111 -9.97 48.17 11.57
C ALA A 111 -9.00 47.28 12.38
N ALA A 112 -8.45 47.80 13.47
CA ALA A 112 -7.63 47.03 14.41
C ALA A 112 -8.42 45.86 15.02
N LYS A 113 -9.70 46.06 15.38
CA LYS A 113 -10.57 44.99 15.86
C LYS A 113 -10.80 43.90 14.80
N ARG A 114 -11.13 44.28 13.55
CA ARG A 114 -11.29 43.32 12.44
C ARG A 114 -10.03 42.47 12.21
N LEU A 115 -8.85 43.10 12.22
CA LEU A 115 -7.57 42.39 12.11
C LEU A 115 -7.30 41.45 13.30
N GLN A 116 -7.66 41.85 14.51
CA GLN A 116 -7.52 41.01 15.71
C GLN A 116 -8.45 39.78 15.68
N ASP A 117 -9.67 39.94 15.17
CA ASP A 117 -10.63 38.84 14.97
C ASP A 117 -10.16 37.89 13.86
N GLU A 118 -9.60 38.42 12.76
CA GLU A 118 -8.99 37.64 11.68
C GLU A 118 -7.76 36.84 12.16
N ILE A 119 -6.88 37.46 12.97
CA ILE A 119 -5.74 36.77 13.61
C ILE A 119 -6.22 35.62 14.51
N GLN A 120 -7.33 35.78 15.24
CA GLN A 120 -7.92 34.71 16.05
C GLN A 120 -8.48 33.58 15.18
N SER A 121 -9.18 33.91 14.09
CA SER A 121 -9.68 32.94 13.11
C SER A 121 -8.54 32.12 12.50
N ILE A 122 -7.47 32.77 12.04
CA ILE A 122 -6.28 32.11 11.47
C ILE A 122 -5.59 31.21 12.51
N LYS A 123 -5.50 31.63 13.79
CA LYS A 123 -4.97 30.79 14.87
C LYS A 123 -5.83 29.54 15.08
N ALA A 124 -7.16 29.66 15.10
CA ALA A 124 -8.07 28.53 15.24
C ALA A 124 -7.95 27.55 14.05
N GLN A 125 -7.94 28.06 12.81
CA GLN A 125 -7.74 27.27 11.60
C GLN A 125 -6.40 26.53 11.60
N LYS A 126 -5.31 27.19 12.03
CA LYS A 126 -3.97 26.57 12.17
C LYS A 126 -4.01 25.39 13.15
N VAL A 127 -4.63 25.55 14.32
CA VAL A 127 -4.75 24.47 15.32
C VAL A 127 -5.60 23.32 14.78
N GLN A 128 -6.72 23.61 14.12
CA GLN A 128 -7.57 22.61 13.50
C GLN A 128 -6.81 21.82 12.42
N LEU A 129 -6.04 22.50 11.56
CA LEU A 129 -5.21 21.86 10.53
C LEU A 129 -4.12 20.99 11.15
N GLN A 130 -3.42 21.47 12.18
CA GLN A 130 -2.43 20.67 12.91
C GLN A 130 -3.04 19.41 13.55
N GLN A 131 -4.28 19.50 14.06
CA GLN A 131 -4.96 18.35 14.62
C GLN A 131 -5.39 17.33 13.55
N ARG A 132 -5.90 17.79 12.40
CA ARG A 132 -6.19 16.91 11.25
C ARG A 132 -4.93 16.21 10.75
N MET A 133 -3.82 16.94 10.57
CA MET A 133 -2.54 16.36 10.16
C MET A 133 -2.04 15.27 11.13
N LYS A 134 -2.23 15.43 12.44
CA LYS A 134 -1.91 14.39 13.43
C LYS A 134 -2.81 13.17 13.26
N GLN A 135 -4.13 13.37 13.17
CA GLN A 135 -5.11 12.30 13.00
C GLN A 135 -4.86 11.50 11.70
N GLU A 136 -4.59 12.18 10.57
CA GLU A 136 -4.25 11.55 9.29
C GLU A 136 -2.93 10.77 9.36
N ALA A 137 -1.91 11.31 10.04
CA ALA A 137 -0.63 10.61 10.24
C ALA A 137 -0.79 9.35 11.13
N GLU A 138 -1.64 9.43 12.16
CA GLU A 138 -2.00 8.29 13.00
C GLU A 138 -2.82 7.24 12.23
N GLN A 139 -3.82 7.65 11.45
CA GLN A 139 -4.59 6.75 10.58
C GLN A 139 -3.66 6.05 9.57
N PHE A 140 -2.75 6.79 8.93
CA PHE A 140 -1.75 6.22 8.02
C PHE A 140 -0.82 5.23 8.73
N ARG A 141 -0.40 5.50 9.98
CA ARG A 141 0.39 4.58 10.80
C ARG A 141 -0.36 3.27 11.05
N HIS A 142 -1.64 3.34 11.45
CA HIS A 142 -2.47 2.16 11.70
C HIS A 142 -2.74 1.37 10.41
N TRP A 143 -3.10 2.05 9.32
CA TRP A 143 -3.29 1.43 8.00
C TRP A 143 -2.03 0.70 7.53
N LYS A 144 -0.87 1.36 7.63
CA LYS A 144 0.42 0.75 7.24
C LYS A 144 0.74 -0.48 8.09
N ALA A 145 0.55 -0.42 9.41
CA ALA A 145 0.77 -1.56 10.29
C ALA A 145 -0.18 -2.73 9.99
N SER A 146 -1.45 -2.46 9.68
CA SER A 146 -2.42 -3.47 9.27
C SER A 146 -2.01 -4.13 7.93
N ARG A 147 -1.63 -3.32 6.94
CA ARG A 147 -1.19 -3.80 5.62
C ARG A 147 0.12 -4.61 5.69
N GLU A 148 1.02 -4.26 6.61
CA GLU A 148 2.25 -5.01 6.86
C GLU A 148 1.98 -6.37 7.53
N LYS A 149 1.04 -6.43 8.49
CA LYS A 149 0.55 -7.70 9.06
C LYS A 149 -0.06 -8.62 8.00
N GLU A 150 -0.94 -8.09 7.16
CA GLU A 150 -1.56 -8.82 6.04
C GLU A 150 -0.50 -9.38 5.08
N LEU A 151 0.51 -8.57 4.71
CA LEU A 151 1.61 -9.00 3.85
C LEU A 151 2.45 -10.13 4.48
N LEU A 152 2.68 -10.08 5.79
CA LEU A 152 3.39 -11.14 6.52
C LEU A 152 2.56 -12.43 6.58
N GLN A 153 1.24 -12.34 6.78
CA GLN A 153 0.32 -13.46 6.75
C GLN A 153 0.28 -14.11 5.36
N LEU A 154 0.11 -13.32 4.30
CA LEU A 154 0.17 -13.81 2.90
C LEU A 154 1.51 -14.47 2.56
N ARG A 155 2.63 -13.98 3.11
CA ARG A 155 3.95 -14.64 2.96
C ARG A 155 4.05 -15.95 3.74
N LYS A 156 3.45 -16.05 4.94
CA LYS A 156 3.40 -17.30 5.72
C LYS A 156 2.58 -18.35 4.98
N GLU A 157 1.41 -17.96 4.47
CA GLU A 157 0.52 -18.82 3.70
C GLU A 157 1.12 -19.21 2.35
N GLY A 158 1.80 -18.29 1.65
CA GLY A 158 2.54 -18.60 0.42
C GLY A 158 3.59 -19.69 0.61
N ARG A 159 4.37 -19.65 1.70
CA ARG A 159 5.33 -20.73 2.04
C ARG A 159 4.64 -22.06 2.35
N ARG A 160 3.50 -22.04 3.04
CA ARG A 160 2.70 -23.23 3.33
C ARG A 160 2.16 -23.87 2.05
N ASN A 161 1.52 -23.08 1.20
CA ASN A 161 0.96 -23.52 -0.07
C ASN A 161 2.05 -24.05 -1.01
N GLU A 162 3.24 -23.47 -1.02
CA GLU A 162 4.39 -23.98 -1.76
C GLU A 162 4.86 -25.35 -1.24
N TYR A 163 4.96 -25.52 0.08
CA TYR A 163 5.29 -26.83 0.68
C TYR A 163 4.24 -27.89 0.35
N GLU A 164 2.95 -27.57 0.47
CA GLU A 164 1.85 -28.47 0.13
C GLU A 164 1.84 -28.82 -1.37
N ARG A 165 2.09 -27.83 -2.25
CA ARG A 165 2.30 -28.03 -3.69
C ARG A 165 3.45 -28.99 -3.98
N HIS A 166 4.61 -28.82 -3.34
CA HIS A 166 5.76 -29.71 -3.52
C HIS A 166 5.48 -31.13 -3.00
N LYS A 167 4.79 -31.27 -1.86
CA LYS A 167 4.36 -32.58 -1.32
C LYS A 167 3.43 -33.32 -2.29
N LEU A 168 2.44 -32.62 -2.85
CA LEU A 168 1.52 -33.19 -3.85
C LEU A 168 2.24 -33.53 -5.16
N GLN A 169 3.18 -32.68 -5.61
CA GLN A 169 4.00 -32.93 -6.80
C GLN A 169 4.87 -34.18 -6.65
N ALA A 170 5.54 -34.37 -5.50
CA ALA A 170 6.35 -35.56 -5.23
C ALA A 170 5.50 -36.84 -5.17
N LEU A 171 4.30 -36.76 -4.57
CA LEU A 171 3.35 -37.89 -4.57
C LEU A 171 2.86 -38.22 -5.98
N ASN A 172 2.56 -37.22 -6.81
CA ASN A 172 2.15 -37.42 -8.21
C ASN A 172 3.29 -38.02 -9.06
N GLN A 173 4.53 -37.56 -8.88
CA GLN A 173 5.70 -38.15 -9.53
C GLN A 173 5.90 -39.62 -9.14
N ARG A 174 5.77 -39.95 -7.84
CA ARG A 174 5.84 -41.34 -7.36
C ARG A 174 4.73 -42.21 -7.97
N GLN A 175 3.49 -41.70 -8.06
CA GLN A 175 2.38 -42.41 -8.71
C GLN A 175 2.66 -42.66 -10.20
N LYS A 176 3.16 -41.65 -10.93
CA LYS A 176 3.54 -41.80 -12.35
C LYS A 176 4.62 -42.86 -12.54
N LEU A 177 5.67 -42.88 -11.72
CA LEU A 177 6.72 -43.89 -11.78
C LEU A 177 6.20 -45.32 -11.50
N VAL A 178 5.25 -45.47 -10.56
CA VAL A 178 4.62 -46.78 -10.29
C VAL A 178 3.76 -47.25 -11.47
N LEU A 179 3.00 -46.35 -12.11
CA LEU A 179 2.21 -46.69 -13.29
C LEU A 179 3.11 -47.04 -14.49
N GLN A 180 4.18 -46.28 -14.70
CA GLN A 180 5.18 -46.54 -15.74
C GLN A 180 5.81 -47.93 -15.56
N ARG A 181 6.32 -48.26 -14.36
CA ARG A 181 6.90 -49.58 -14.07
C ARG A 181 5.92 -50.72 -14.33
N LYS A 182 4.65 -50.59 -13.92
CA LYS A 182 3.61 -51.61 -14.22
C LYS A 182 3.38 -51.80 -15.72
N THR A 183 3.45 -50.71 -16.50
CA THR A 183 3.30 -50.78 -17.96
C THR A 183 4.54 -51.41 -18.62
N GLU A 184 5.74 -51.11 -18.09
CA GLU A 184 7.01 -51.72 -18.51
C GLU A 184 7.09 -53.21 -18.14
N GLU A 185 6.62 -53.61 -16.95
CA GLU A 185 6.48 -55.02 -16.51
C GLU A 185 5.66 -55.83 -17.51
N ALA A 186 4.42 -55.38 -17.80
CA ALA A 186 3.53 -56.03 -18.77
C ALA A 186 4.12 -56.07 -20.18
N ALA A 187 4.76 -54.98 -20.64
CA ALA A 187 5.43 -54.94 -21.94
C ALA A 187 6.64 -55.89 -22.03
N MET A 188 7.41 -56.01 -20.94
CA MET A 188 8.56 -56.92 -20.87
C MET A 188 8.14 -58.39 -20.84
N ALA A 189 7.11 -58.76 -20.05
CA ALA A 189 6.55 -60.11 -20.08
C ALA A 189 6.06 -60.49 -21.49
N THR A 190 5.31 -59.59 -22.13
CA THR A 190 4.84 -59.75 -23.52
C THR A 190 6.00 -59.94 -24.50
N LYS A 191 7.08 -59.17 -24.33
CA LYS A 191 8.29 -59.26 -25.16
C LYS A 191 9.03 -60.58 -24.97
N ARG A 192 9.24 -61.05 -23.73
CA ARG A 192 9.92 -62.33 -23.46
C ARG A 192 9.18 -63.51 -24.08
N LEU A 193 7.84 -63.55 -23.91
CA LEU A 193 7.02 -64.59 -24.55
C LEU A 193 7.20 -64.56 -26.07
N LYS A 194 7.15 -63.37 -26.69
CA LYS A 194 7.38 -63.23 -28.13
C LYS A 194 8.75 -63.76 -28.57
N GLU A 195 9.81 -63.36 -27.88
CA GLU A 195 11.19 -63.78 -28.18
C GLU A 195 11.36 -65.32 -28.05
N LEU A 196 10.72 -65.95 -27.05
CA LEU A 196 10.71 -67.40 -26.90
C LEU A 196 9.97 -68.11 -28.04
N LEU A 197 8.81 -67.60 -28.46
CA LEU A 197 8.05 -68.15 -29.59
C LEU A 197 8.78 -67.97 -30.93
N GLU A 198 9.55 -66.89 -31.10
CA GLU A 198 10.42 -66.68 -32.25
C GLU A 198 11.65 -67.60 -32.23
N ALA A 199 12.29 -67.81 -31.08
CA ALA A 199 13.39 -68.76 -30.91
C ALA A 199 12.98 -70.22 -31.22
N ARG A 200 11.73 -70.59 -30.87
CA ARG A 200 11.14 -71.89 -31.25
C ARG A 200 11.13 -72.10 -32.77
N LYS A 201 10.96 -71.03 -33.56
CA LYS A 201 10.93 -71.07 -35.03
C LYS A 201 12.32 -71.23 -35.66
N SER A 202 13.38 -70.67 -35.06
CA SER A 202 14.75 -70.87 -35.57
C SER A 202 15.26 -72.29 -35.29
N SER A 203 15.08 -72.79 -34.07
CA SER A 203 15.52 -74.14 -33.65
C SER A 203 14.97 -75.27 -34.54
N VAL A 204 13.71 -75.18 -35.00
CA VAL A 204 13.11 -76.16 -35.92
C VAL A 204 13.76 -76.15 -37.30
N ARG A 205 14.31 -75.01 -37.74
CA ARG A 205 14.93 -74.87 -39.07
C ARG A 205 16.35 -75.42 -39.09
N ASP A 206 17.13 -75.18 -38.03
CA ASP A 206 18.54 -75.58 -37.97
C ASP A 206 18.72 -77.09 -37.70
N ASN A 207 17.81 -77.71 -36.92
CA ASN A 207 17.84 -79.15 -36.66
C ASN A 207 17.63 -80.03 -37.91
N SER A 208 17.11 -79.49 -39.01
CA SER A 208 17.01 -80.22 -40.29
C SER A 208 18.31 -80.26 -41.11
N ALA A 209 19.28 -79.39 -40.81
CA ALA A 209 20.47 -79.20 -41.66
C ALA A 209 21.67 -80.09 -41.28
N VAL A 210 21.65 -80.76 -40.13
CA VAL A 210 22.84 -81.44 -39.54
C VAL A 210 22.66 -82.96 -39.40
N SER A 211 21.57 -83.54 -39.94
CA SER A 211 21.28 -84.98 -39.82
C SER A 211 22.07 -85.85 -40.82
N ASN A 212 23.41 -85.76 -40.82
CA ASN A 212 24.26 -86.74 -41.50
C ASN A 212 25.68 -86.80 -40.87
N GLY A 213 25.93 -87.78 -39.99
CA GLY A 213 27.27 -88.04 -39.45
C GLY A 213 27.32 -88.77 -38.09
N ASN A 214 27.58 -90.08 -38.15
CA ASN A 214 28.07 -91.01 -37.11
C ASN A 214 27.68 -90.86 -35.62
N GLY A 215 27.29 -92.00 -35.03
CA GLY A 215 27.06 -92.10 -33.58
C GLY A 215 28.34 -92.30 -32.77
N VAL A 216 28.54 -91.43 -31.77
CA VAL A 216 29.10 -91.67 -30.41
C VAL A 216 28.64 -90.45 -29.59
N ASN A 217 27.34 -90.34 -29.26
CA ASN A 217 26.81 -89.09 -28.70
C ASN A 217 25.49 -89.20 -27.91
N GLY A 218 25.30 -90.28 -27.13
CA GLY A 218 24.14 -90.41 -26.22
C GLY A 218 24.01 -89.23 -25.25
N GLN A 219 25.12 -88.82 -24.63
CA GLN A 219 25.15 -87.70 -23.67
C GLN A 219 24.82 -86.33 -24.29
N THR A 220 25.02 -86.12 -25.59
CA THR A 220 24.58 -84.88 -26.23
C THR A 220 23.08 -84.87 -26.52
N ASN A 221 22.49 -86.05 -26.79
CA ASN A 221 21.04 -86.20 -26.99
C ASN A 221 20.28 -85.93 -25.68
N ASP A 222 20.75 -86.49 -24.56
CA ASP A 222 20.21 -86.21 -23.21
C ASP A 222 20.17 -84.70 -22.94
N LYS A 223 21.27 -83.99 -23.20
CA LYS A 223 21.37 -82.54 -22.96
C LYS A 223 20.53 -81.71 -23.93
N SER A 224 20.25 -82.19 -25.16
CA SER A 224 19.29 -81.52 -26.04
C SER A 224 17.84 -81.75 -25.64
N LEU A 225 17.51 -82.95 -25.14
CA LEU A 225 16.18 -83.25 -24.59
C LEU A 225 15.88 -82.43 -23.33
N GLN A 226 16.87 -82.27 -22.45
CA GLN A 226 16.82 -81.36 -21.30
C GLN A 226 16.56 -79.92 -21.77
N ARG A 227 17.42 -79.36 -22.64
CA ARG A 227 17.26 -77.99 -23.16
C ARG A 227 15.93 -77.74 -23.88
N TRP A 228 15.40 -78.75 -24.58
CA TRP A 228 14.08 -78.67 -25.21
C TRP A 228 12.96 -78.62 -24.16
N LEU A 229 13.02 -79.49 -23.14
CA LEU A 229 12.06 -79.51 -22.04
C LEU A 229 12.10 -78.19 -21.26
N ASP A 230 13.29 -77.68 -20.94
CA ASP A 230 13.48 -76.41 -20.25
C ASP A 230 12.88 -75.24 -21.05
N HIS A 231 13.08 -75.21 -22.37
CA HIS A 231 12.47 -74.21 -23.25
C HIS A 231 10.94 -74.31 -23.31
N GLU A 232 10.36 -75.52 -23.35
CA GLU A 232 8.91 -75.71 -23.33
C GLU A 232 8.30 -75.37 -21.96
N LEU A 233 9.01 -75.63 -20.85
CA LEU A 233 8.63 -75.18 -19.51
C LEU A 233 8.66 -73.65 -19.42
N GLU A 234 9.73 -73.02 -19.90
CA GLU A 234 9.90 -71.56 -19.93
C GLU A 234 8.80 -70.87 -20.75
N VAL A 235 8.43 -71.42 -21.93
CA VAL A 235 7.28 -70.93 -22.71
C VAL A 235 5.98 -71.01 -21.90
N MET A 236 5.70 -72.13 -21.21
CA MET A 236 4.49 -72.26 -20.39
C MET A 236 4.48 -71.27 -19.21
N VAL A 237 5.62 -71.02 -18.57
CA VAL A 237 5.77 -70.02 -17.49
C VAL A 237 5.54 -68.61 -18.02
N ASN A 238 6.12 -68.23 -19.17
CA ASN A 238 5.95 -66.90 -19.75
C ASN A 238 4.51 -66.68 -20.28
N VAL A 239 3.83 -67.72 -20.79
CA VAL A 239 2.38 -67.65 -21.10
C VAL A 239 1.58 -67.36 -19.83
N HIS A 240 1.95 -67.97 -18.69
CA HIS A 240 1.30 -67.67 -17.41
C HIS A 240 1.61 -66.25 -16.90
N GLU A 241 2.87 -65.78 -17.02
CA GLU A 241 3.28 -64.40 -16.68
C GLU A 241 2.46 -63.37 -17.47
N VAL A 242 2.32 -63.56 -18.79
CA VAL A 242 1.52 -62.66 -19.65
C VAL A 242 0.03 -62.74 -19.33
N ARG A 243 -0.54 -63.92 -19.00
CA ARG A 243 -1.93 -64.03 -18.52
C ARG A 243 -2.14 -63.29 -17.19
N PHE A 244 -1.19 -63.37 -16.26
CA PHE A 244 -1.23 -62.67 -14.98
C PHE A 244 -1.15 -61.14 -15.14
N GLU A 245 -0.22 -60.66 -15.96
CA GLU A 245 -0.09 -59.22 -16.26
C GLU A 245 -1.28 -58.68 -17.09
N TYR A 246 -1.86 -59.49 -17.99
CA TYR A 246 -3.10 -59.16 -18.68
C TYR A 246 -4.26 -58.92 -17.70
N GLU A 247 -4.46 -59.81 -16.72
CA GLU A 247 -5.52 -59.68 -15.71
C GLU A 247 -5.29 -58.44 -14.82
N LYS A 248 -4.05 -58.22 -14.35
CA LYS A 248 -3.64 -57.02 -13.61
C LYS A 248 -3.90 -55.73 -14.41
N GLN A 249 -3.63 -55.72 -15.72
CA GLN A 249 -3.88 -54.57 -16.59
C GLN A 249 -5.38 -54.40 -16.91
N SER A 250 -6.15 -55.50 -16.98
CA SER A 250 -7.61 -55.50 -17.15
C SER A 250 -8.29 -54.83 -15.95
N GLN A 251 -7.88 -55.17 -14.74
CA GLN A 251 -8.34 -54.53 -13.49
C GLN A 251 -8.00 -53.03 -13.46
N VAL A 252 -6.81 -52.63 -13.92
CA VAL A 252 -6.44 -51.21 -14.06
C VAL A 252 -7.36 -50.50 -15.07
N ARG A 253 -7.64 -51.11 -16.23
CA ARG A 253 -8.58 -50.55 -17.21
C ARG A 253 -10.00 -50.40 -16.64
N ALA A 254 -10.49 -51.39 -15.89
CA ALA A 254 -11.80 -51.35 -15.26
C ALA A 254 -11.91 -50.19 -14.26
N ALA A 255 -10.93 -50.02 -13.37
CA ALA A 255 -10.89 -48.92 -12.41
C ALA A 255 -10.81 -47.53 -13.10
N LEU A 256 -10.04 -47.41 -14.18
CA LEU A 256 -9.97 -46.18 -14.99
C LEU A 256 -11.31 -45.86 -15.67
N ALA A 257 -12.02 -46.89 -16.17
CA ALA A 257 -13.33 -46.74 -16.78
C ALA A 257 -14.40 -46.33 -15.76
N GLU A 258 -14.36 -46.89 -14.54
CA GLU A 258 -15.26 -46.52 -13.45
C GLU A 258 -15.09 -45.05 -13.03
N GLU A 259 -13.85 -44.59 -12.80
CA GLU A 259 -13.59 -43.19 -12.44
C GLU A 259 -14.06 -42.22 -13.55
N LEU A 260 -13.82 -42.59 -14.82
CA LEU A 260 -14.25 -41.82 -15.98
C LEU A 260 -15.78 -41.78 -16.10
N ALA A 261 -16.47 -42.89 -15.86
CA ALA A 261 -17.93 -42.94 -15.87
C ALA A 261 -18.55 -42.05 -14.77
N VAL A 262 -17.99 -42.08 -13.55
CA VAL A 262 -18.43 -41.19 -12.46
C VAL A 262 -18.21 -39.72 -12.82
N LEU A 263 -17.06 -39.35 -13.38
CA LEU A 263 -16.79 -37.97 -13.78
C LEU A 263 -17.70 -37.48 -14.91
N LYS A 264 -17.96 -38.32 -15.93
CA LYS A 264 -18.90 -37.98 -17.01
C LYS A 264 -20.33 -37.84 -16.50
N GLN A 265 -20.79 -38.73 -15.62
CA GLN A 265 -22.10 -38.57 -14.97
C GLN A 265 -22.19 -37.27 -14.14
N VAL A 266 -21.16 -36.93 -13.37
CA VAL A 266 -21.13 -35.68 -12.58
C VAL A 266 -21.12 -34.43 -13.48
N ASP A 267 -20.56 -34.50 -14.68
CA ASP A 267 -20.62 -33.41 -15.67
C ASP A 267 -22.00 -33.31 -16.36
N GLU A 268 -22.62 -34.45 -16.64
CA GLU A 268 -24.00 -34.53 -17.16
C GLU A 268 -25.03 -34.03 -16.13
N PHE A 269 -24.87 -34.39 -14.86
CA PHE A 269 -25.69 -33.86 -13.76
C PHE A 269 -25.51 -32.34 -13.58
N ALA A 270 -24.28 -31.83 -13.67
CA ALA A 270 -23.99 -30.41 -13.58
C ALA A 270 -24.60 -29.61 -14.75
N SER A 271 -24.52 -30.12 -15.98
CA SER A 271 -25.11 -29.48 -17.17
C SER A 271 -26.64 -29.54 -17.21
N LYS A 272 -27.26 -30.55 -16.57
CA LYS A 272 -28.71 -30.66 -16.40
C LYS A 272 -29.25 -29.98 -15.14
N GLY A 273 -28.40 -29.44 -14.27
CA GLY A 273 -28.80 -28.79 -13.01
C GLY A 273 -29.36 -29.73 -11.94
N ILE A 274 -29.12 -31.05 -12.06
CA ILE A 274 -29.67 -32.09 -11.18
C ILE A 274 -28.63 -32.47 -10.13
N SER A 275 -29.00 -32.47 -8.84
CA SER A 275 -28.10 -32.89 -7.76
C SER A 275 -27.92 -34.41 -7.74
N PRO A 276 -26.69 -34.96 -7.77
CA PRO A 276 -26.47 -36.41 -7.72
C PRO A 276 -26.91 -37.03 -6.39
N ARG A 277 -27.70 -38.11 -6.44
CA ARG A 277 -28.08 -38.86 -5.24
C ARG A 277 -26.83 -39.51 -4.61
N ALA A 278 -26.59 -39.22 -3.33
CA ALA A 278 -25.32 -39.49 -2.66
C ALA A 278 -24.87 -40.97 -2.72
N LYS A 279 -23.87 -41.25 -3.55
CA LYS A 279 -22.95 -42.39 -3.44
C LYS A 279 -21.54 -41.85 -3.28
N ASN A 280 -20.70 -42.49 -2.46
CA ASN A 280 -19.43 -41.92 -1.98
C ASN A 280 -18.43 -41.47 -3.08
N GLY A 281 -18.49 -42.03 -4.29
CA GLY A 281 -17.66 -41.59 -5.42
C GLY A 281 -18.01 -40.19 -5.96
N PHE A 282 -19.28 -39.78 -5.88
CA PHE A 282 -19.75 -38.51 -6.45
C PHE A 282 -19.24 -37.31 -5.67
N SER A 283 -19.14 -37.40 -4.34
CA SER A 283 -18.71 -36.27 -3.49
C SER A 283 -17.33 -35.73 -3.85
N ARG A 284 -16.39 -36.61 -4.21
CA ARG A 284 -15.04 -36.21 -4.64
C ARG A 284 -15.06 -35.62 -6.06
N ALA A 285 -15.80 -36.24 -6.98
CA ALA A 285 -15.93 -35.77 -8.35
C ALA A 285 -16.65 -34.39 -8.46
N SER A 286 -17.67 -34.14 -7.63
CA SER A 286 -18.40 -32.86 -7.56
C SER A 286 -17.59 -31.74 -6.89
N SER A 287 -16.58 -32.07 -6.09
CA SER A 287 -15.68 -31.06 -5.46
C SER A 287 -14.66 -30.44 -6.41
N LEU A 288 -14.48 -31.01 -7.61
CA LEU A 288 -13.55 -30.53 -8.63
C LEU A 288 -14.16 -29.38 -9.43
N SER A 289 -13.38 -28.32 -9.68
CA SER A 289 -13.79 -27.24 -10.58
C SER A 289 -14.06 -27.77 -12.00
N PRO A 290 -14.92 -27.12 -12.82
CA PRO A 290 -15.22 -27.58 -14.18
C PRO A 290 -13.97 -27.85 -15.02
N ASN A 291 -12.99 -26.93 -15.02
CA ASN A 291 -11.74 -27.09 -15.74
C ASN A 291 -10.90 -28.27 -15.21
N ALA A 292 -10.91 -28.53 -13.90
CA ALA A 292 -10.22 -29.68 -13.31
C ALA A 292 -10.90 -31.01 -13.67
N ARG A 293 -12.25 -31.04 -13.77
CA ARG A 293 -13.00 -32.22 -14.26
C ARG A 293 -12.67 -32.51 -15.72
N ILE A 294 -12.70 -31.52 -16.59
CA ILE A 294 -12.35 -31.67 -18.03
C ILE A 294 -10.90 -32.16 -18.22
N ALA A 295 -9.95 -31.58 -17.48
CA ALA A 295 -8.55 -32.03 -17.49
C ALA A 295 -8.37 -33.46 -16.94
N ARG A 296 -9.20 -33.88 -15.97
CA ARG A 296 -9.18 -35.24 -15.43
C ARG A 296 -9.79 -36.25 -16.40
N ILE A 297 -10.91 -35.92 -17.04
CA ILE A 297 -11.59 -36.76 -18.05
C ILE A 297 -10.63 -37.03 -19.21
N SER A 298 -10.06 -35.99 -19.84
CA SER A 298 -9.11 -36.15 -20.94
C SER A 298 -7.85 -36.96 -20.55
N SER A 299 -7.35 -36.78 -19.31
CA SER A 299 -6.25 -37.60 -18.78
C SER A 299 -6.64 -39.07 -18.59
N LEU A 300 -7.87 -39.36 -18.15
CA LEU A 300 -8.38 -40.73 -17.99
C LEU A 300 -8.61 -41.39 -19.35
N GLU A 301 -9.14 -40.66 -20.34
CA GLU A 301 -9.33 -41.15 -21.71
C GLU A 301 -8.00 -41.58 -22.36
N ASN A 302 -6.95 -40.78 -22.20
CA ASN A 302 -5.61 -41.13 -22.67
C ASN A 302 -5.06 -42.39 -21.97
N MET A 303 -5.13 -42.45 -20.63
CA MET A 303 -4.67 -43.65 -19.89
C MET A 303 -5.49 -44.91 -20.24
N LEU A 304 -6.79 -44.77 -20.47
CA LEU A 304 -7.67 -45.88 -20.87
C LEU A 304 -7.35 -46.34 -22.29
N SER A 305 -7.03 -45.44 -23.22
CA SER A 305 -6.54 -45.77 -24.56
C SER A 305 -5.22 -46.56 -24.51
N ILE A 306 -4.22 -46.05 -23.77
CA ILE A 306 -2.92 -46.74 -23.58
C ILE A 306 -3.14 -48.14 -22.96
N SER A 307 -3.97 -48.24 -21.93
CA SER A 307 -4.29 -49.51 -21.27
C SER A 307 -5.03 -50.48 -22.19
N SER A 308 -5.93 -49.99 -23.03
CA SER A 308 -6.65 -50.80 -24.04
C SER A 308 -5.70 -51.37 -25.09
N ASN A 309 -4.79 -50.55 -25.62
CA ASN A 309 -3.80 -50.97 -26.61
C ASN A 309 -2.83 -52.03 -26.04
N SER A 310 -2.41 -51.85 -24.79
CA SER A 310 -1.58 -52.83 -24.06
C SER A 310 -2.29 -54.18 -23.87
N LEU A 311 -3.58 -54.18 -23.52
CA LEU A 311 -4.39 -55.40 -23.42
C LEU A 311 -4.56 -56.12 -24.77
N VAL A 312 -4.79 -55.36 -25.85
CA VAL A 312 -4.88 -55.93 -27.21
C VAL A 312 -3.55 -56.58 -27.62
N ALA A 313 -2.41 -55.95 -27.33
CA ALA A 313 -1.09 -56.51 -27.61
C ALA A 313 -0.82 -57.82 -26.82
N MET A 314 -1.15 -57.83 -25.52
CA MET A 314 -1.04 -59.02 -24.68
C MET A 314 -1.96 -60.15 -25.16
N ALA A 315 -3.23 -59.86 -25.43
CA ALA A 315 -4.19 -60.83 -25.97
C ALA A 315 -3.72 -61.42 -27.30
N SER A 316 -3.17 -60.59 -28.20
CA SER A 316 -2.60 -61.04 -29.46
C SER A 316 -1.46 -62.03 -29.25
N GLN A 317 -0.52 -61.76 -28.34
CA GLN A 317 0.59 -62.68 -28.06
C GLN A 317 0.14 -63.97 -27.37
N LEU A 318 -0.88 -63.92 -26.52
CA LEU A 318 -1.48 -65.11 -25.92
C LEU A 318 -2.17 -65.99 -26.97
N SER A 319 -2.95 -65.40 -27.89
CA SER A 319 -3.52 -66.15 -29.02
C SER A 319 -2.45 -66.76 -29.93
N GLU A 320 -1.38 -66.02 -30.21
CA GLU A 320 -0.23 -66.48 -31.02
C GLU A 320 0.52 -67.65 -30.35
N ALA A 321 0.61 -67.65 -29.01
CA ALA A 321 1.16 -68.75 -28.22
C ALA A 321 0.25 -69.99 -28.28
N GLU A 322 -1.06 -69.84 -28.07
CA GLU A 322 -2.01 -70.95 -28.08
C GLU A 322 -2.17 -71.58 -29.49
N GLU A 323 -2.12 -70.79 -30.56
CA GLU A 323 -2.10 -71.32 -31.93
C GLU A 323 -0.85 -72.18 -32.18
N ARG A 324 0.32 -71.73 -31.71
CA ARG A 324 1.58 -72.48 -31.76
C ARG A 324 1.62 -73.69 -30.84
N GLU A 325 0.83 -73.71 -29.77
CA GLU A 325 0.63 -74.91 -28.95
C GLU A 325 -0.19 -75.94 -29.72
N ARG A 326 -1.38 -75.56 -30.22
CA ARG A 326 -2.28 -76.42 -31.00
C ARG A 326 -1.61 -77.03 -32.25
N ALA A 327 -0.73 -76.27 -32.91
CA ALA A 327 0.05 -76.75 -34.06
C ALA A 327 1.05 -77.87 -33.70
N PHE A 328 1.53 -77.95 -32.45
CA PHE A 328 2.56 -78.90 -32.00
C PHE A 328 1.98 -80.11 -31.23
N THR A 329 0.81 -79.96 -30.59
CA THR A 329 0.15 -81.05 -29.83
C THR A 329 -0.29 -82.22 -30.71
N ASN A 330 -0.53 -82.00 -32.00
CA ASN A 330 -1.12 -82.96 -32.93
C ASN A 330 -0.11 -84.02 -33.42
N ARG A 331 0.47 -84.81 -32.49
CA ARG A 331 1.54 -85.82 -32.66
C ARG A 331 2.98 -85.28 -32.77
N GLY A 332 3.22 -83.98 -32.63
CA GLY A 332 4.56 -83.39 -32.79
C GLY A 332 5.46 -83.46 -31.55
N ARG A 333 4.89 -83.16 -30.37
CA ARG A 333 5.63 -82.79 -29.15
C ARG A 333 6.66 -83.82 -28.68
N TRP A 334 6.32 -85.10 -28.67
CA TRP A 334 7.16 -86.16 -28.07
C TRP A 334 8.08 -86.89 -29.06
N ASN A 335 8.13 -86.48 -30.34
CA ASN A 335 8.92 -87.14 -31.39
C ASN A 335 10.44 -87.10 -31.19
N GLN A 336 10.91 -86.36 -30.19
CA GLN A 336 12.32 -86.34 -29.77
C GLN A 336 12.67 -87.51 -28.84
N LEU A 337 11.72 -88.09 -28.12
CA LEU A 337 11.94 -89.33 -27.36
C LEU A 337 11.91 -90.52 -28.32
N ARG A 338 13.09 -91.12 -28.56
CA ARG A 338 13.27 -92.24 -29.49
C ARG A 338 13.51 -93.58 -28.80
N SER A 339 13.87 -93.58 -27.52
CA SER A 339 14.13 -94.77 -26.73
C SER A 339 13.58 -94.69 -25.31
N MET A 340 13.43 -95.86 -24.67
CA MET A 340 13.09 -95.95 -23.24
C MET A 340 14.22 -95.43 -22.33
N GLY A 341 15.46 -95.40 -22.83
CA GLY A 341 16.59 -94.76 -22.14
C GLY A 341 16.42 -93.25 -22.02
N ASP A 342 16.10 -92.59 -23.15
CA ASP A 342 15.78 -91.15 -23.18
C ASP A 342 14.63 -90.82 -22.21
N ALA A 343 13.57 -91.65 -22.20
CA ALA A 343 12.43 -91.48 -21.31
C ALA A 343 12.79 -91.60 -19.82
N LYS A 344 13.64 -92.58 -19.46
CA LYS A 344 14.12 -92.75 -18.08
C LYS A 344 15.02 -91.58 -17.64
N ASN A 345 15.93 -91.14 -18.51
CA ASN A 345 16.83 -90.03 -18.24
C ASN A 345 16.07 -88.70 -18.08
N LEU A 346 15.12 -88.43 -18.98
CA LEU A 346 14.28 -87.23 -18.92
C LEU A 346 13.36 -87.24 -17.69
N LEU A 347 12.78 -88.38 -17.33
CA LEU A 347 11.96 -88.51 -16.11
C LEU A 347 12.80 -88.28 -14.83
N GLN A 348 14.02 -88.81 -14.76
CA GLN A 348 14.91 -88.56 -13.63
C GLN A 348 15.31 -87.08 -13.54
N TYR A 349 15.57 -86.43 -14.68
CA TYR A 349 15.82 -85.00 -14.75
C TYR A 349 14.60 -84.18 -14.28
N MET A 350 13.40 -84.50 -14.79
CA MET A 350 12.15 -83.88 -14.37
C MET A 350 11.89 -84.02 -12.87
N PHE A 351 12.14 -85.21 -12.30
CA PHE A 351 11.97 -85.44 -10.86
C PHE A 351 12.93 -84.57 -10.03
N ASN A 352 14.22 -84.53 -10.42
CA ASN A 352 15.23 -83.72 -9.73
C ASN A 352 14.93 -82.22 -9.85
N SER A 353 14.59 -81.74 -11.05
CA SER A 353 14.23 -80.34 -11.33
C SER A 353 12.95 -79.92 -10.58
N LEU A 354 11.93 -80.78 -10.52
CA LEU A 354 10.73 -80.53 -9.74
C LEU A 354 10.99 -80.52 -8.23
N ALA A 355 11.87 -81.38 -7.72
CA ALA A 355 12.25 -81.38 -6.31
C ALA A 355 12.98 -80.08 -5.94
N ASP A 356 13.98 -79.69 -6.73
CA ASP A 356 14.73 -78.43 -6.58
C ASP A 356 13.80 -77.20 -6.65
N ALA A 357 12.94 -77.12 -7.67
CA ALA A 357 11.96 -76.03 -7.79
C ALA A 357 11.00 -75.95 -6.59
N ARG A 358 10.65 -77.08 -5.95
CA ARG A 358 9.82 -77.08 -4.72
C ARG A 358 10.61 -76.65 -3.48
N CYS A 359 11.89 -76.99 -3.39
CA CYS A 359 12.79 -76.49 -2.35
C CYS A 359 12.96 -74.96 -2.47
N GLN A 360 13.33 -74.47 -3.65
CA GLN A 360 13.47 -73.03 -3.92
C GLN A 360 12.17 -72.27 -3.67
N LEU A 361 11.00 -72.81 -4.08
CA LEU A 361 9.71 -72.18 -3.79
C LEU A 361 9.42 -72.10 -2.28
N TRP A 362 9.85 -73.10 -1.49
CA TRP A 362 9.74 -73.04 -0.04
C TRP A 362 10.69 -71.98 0.56
N GLU A 363 11.95 -71.92 0.12
CA GLU A 363 12.93 -70.92 0.53
C GLU A 363 12.43 -69.50 0.25
N ARG A 364 12.03 -69.20 -0.99
CA ARG A 364 11.47 -67.89 -1.36
C ARG A 364 10.19 -67.57 -0.60
N LYS A 365 9.36 -68.57 -0.26
CA LYS A 365 8.19 -68.36 0.59
C LYS A 365 8.59 -67.94 2.01
N MET A 366 9.63 -68.55 2.57
CA MET A 366 10.20 -68.19 3.88
C MET A 366 10.79 -66.78 3.88
N GLU A 367 11.63 -66.43 2.89
CA GLU A 367 12.14 -65.07 2.68
C GLU A 367 11.00 -64.04 2.58
N ILE A 368 9.94 -64.35 1.81
CA ILE A 368 8.77 -63.47 1.66
C ILE A 368 8.01 -63.32 2.98
N THR A 369 7.91 -64.35 3.82
CA THR A 369 7.29 -64.22 5.16
C THR A 369 8.14 -63.37 6.10
N GLU A 370 9.45 -63.59 6.14
CA GLU A 370 10.38 -62.83 6.98
C GLU A 370 10.39 -61.35 6.57
N MET A 371 10.56 -61.03 5.29
CA MET A 371 10.53 -59.66 4.77
C MET A 371 9.17 -58.97 5.01
N LYS A 372 8.06 -59.73 5.04
CA LYS A 372 6.74 -59.19 5.42
C LYS A 372 6.66 -58.88 6.92
N GLU A 373 7.34 -59.63 7.77
CA GLU A 373 7.40 -59.39 9.21
C GLU A 373 8.28 -58.19 9.54
N GLN A 374 9.50 -58.14 8.99
CA GLN A 374 10.37 -56.96 9.06
C GLN A 374 9.66 -55.68 8.56
N PHE A 375 8.86 -55.77 7.48
CA PHE A 375 8.06 -54.63 7.01
C PHE A 375 6.94 -54.22 7.98
N LYS A 376 6.24 -55.18 8.62
CA LYS A 376 5.22 -54.87 9.64
C LYS A 376 5.84 -54.17 10.85
N GLU A 377 7.02 -54.62 11.28
CA GLU A 377 7.79 -54.00 12.38
C GLU A 377 8.23 -52.57 12.03
N LEU A 378 8.80 -52.36 10.85
CA LEU A 378 9.16 -51.01 10.38
C LEU A 378 7.93 -50.08 10.29
N VAL A 379 6.77 -50.60 9.89
CA VAL A 379 5.51 -49.83 9.87
C VAL A 379 5.01 -49.53 11.29
N SER A 380 5.17 -50.44 12.26
CA SER A 380 4.78 -50.19 13.65
C SER A 380 5.68 -49.15 14.32
N LEU A 381 7.00 -49.26 14.14
CA LEU A 381 7.99 -48.27 14.58
C LEU A 381 7.77 -46.90 13.93
N PHE A 382 7.46 -46.86 12.63
CA PHE A 382 7.13 -45.60 11.95
C PHE A 382 5.87 -44.95 12.52
N ARG A 383 4.82 -45.72 12.82
CA ARG A 383 3.61 -45.21 13.49
C ARG A 383 3.92 -44.68 14.88
N GLN A 384 4.73 -45.38 15.67
CA GLN A 384 5.16 -44.96 17.01
C GLN A 384 5.94 -43.64 16.96
N SER A 385 6.89 -43.51 16.03
CA SER A 385 7.62 -42.28 15.78
C SER A 385 6.71 -41.14 15.31
N GLU A 386 5.71 -41.43 14.46
CA GLU A 386 4.72 -40.43 14.03
C GLU A 386 3.84 -39.95 15.20
N THR A 387 3.47 -40.83 16.13
CA THR A 387 2.74 -40.44 17.36
C THR A 387 3.59 -39.58 18.28
N GLN A 388 4.85 -39.96 18.55
CA GLN A 388 5.79 -39.15 19.34
C GLN A 388 6.02 -37.77 18.70
N ARG A 389 6.18 -37.71 17.37
CA ARG A 389 6.30 -36.42 16.65
C ARG A 389 5.06 -35.54 16.82
N LYS A 390 3.85 -36.12 16.79
CA LYS A 390 2.58 -35.39 17.02
C LYS A 390 2.43 -34.93 18.46
N GLU A 391 2.96 -35.67 19.43
CA GLU A 391 2.97 -35.34 20.84
C GLU A 391 3.91 -34.16 21.12
N VAL A 392 5.16 -34.21 20.65
CA VAL A 392 6.11 -33.08 20.70
C VAL A 392 5.56 -31.85 19.98
N GLU A 393 4.84 -32.02 18.85
CA GLU A 393 4.18 -30.91 18.15
C GLU A 393 3.01 -30.29 18.94
N LYS A 394 2.39 -31.02 19.88
CA LYS A 394 1.40 -30.49 20.82
C LYS A 394 2.07 -29.80 22.01
N GLU A 395 3.09 -30.41 22.60
CA GLU A 395 3.86 -29.80 23.70
C GLU A 395 4.47 -28.45 23.29
N LEU A 396 4.99 -28.35 22.07
CA LEU A 396 5.51 -27.10 21.52
C LEU A 396 4.41 -26.04 21.36
N LYS A 397 3.19 -26.42 20.94
CA LYS A 397 2.07 -25.48 20.83
C LYS A 397 1.59 -24.99 22.19
N LEU A 398 1.47 -25.90 23.17
CA LEU A 398 1.16 -25.53 24.55
C LEU A 398 2.22 -24.57 25.11
N ARG A 399 3.52 -24.83 24.91
CA ARG A 399 4.58 -23.89 25.31
C ARG A 399 4.57 -22.56 24.56
N GLU A 400 4.19 -22.54 23.28
CA GLU A 400 4.01 -21.29 22.52
C GLU A 400 2.79 -20.49 23.04
N GLU A 401 1.72 -21.18 23.44
CA GLU A 401 0.52 -20.60 24.07
C GLU A 401 0.84 -20.06 25.49
N ASP A 402 1.50 -20.84 26.33
CA ASP A 402 1.97 -20.43 27.67
C ASP A 402 2.91 -19.21 27.57
N ALA A 403 3.83 -19.20 26.61
CA ALA A 403 4.72 -18.07 26.37
C ALA A 403 3.96 -16.83 25.88
N ALA A 404 2.90 -16.99 25.07
CA ALA A 404 2.05 -15.88 24.66
C ALA A 404 1.22 -15.32 25.84
N ILE A 405 0.73 -16.18 26.74
CA ILE A 405 0.02 -15.78 27.95
C ILE A 405 0.95 -15.03 28.91
N ALA A 406 2.17 -15.55 29.15
CA ALA A 406 3.17 -14.89 29.99
C ALA A 406 3.60 -13.51 29.45
N LEU A 407 3.72 -13.37 28.12
CA LEU A 407 3.97 -12.07 27.48
C LEU A 407 2.77 -11.12 27.67
N ALA A 408 1.53 -11.63 27.57
CA ALA A 408 0.33 -10.83 27.79
C ALA A 408 0.21 -10.32 29.24
N THR A 409 0.44 -11.18 30.25
CA THR A 409 0.42 -10.74 31.66
C THR A 409 1.53 -9.75 31.97
N SER A 410 2.75 -9.96 31.45
CA SER A 410 3.84 -8.99 31.64
C SER A 410 3.54 -7.60 31.05
N ALA A 411 2.74 -7.53 29.98
CA ALA A 411 2.28 -6.27 29.42
C ALA A 411 1.22 -5.58 30.31
N THR A 412 0.32 -6.36 30.93
CA THR A 412 -0.68 -5.84 31.89
C THR A 412 -0.03 -5.34 33.19
N GLU A 413 1.02 -6.01 33.68
CA GLU A 413 1.79 -5.55 34.84
C GLU A 413 2.57 -4.24 34.56
N GLN A 414 3.05 -4.04 33.34
CA GLN A 414 3.68 -2.78 32.92
C GLN A 414 2.68 -1.60 32.86
N GLU A 415 1.42 -1.82 32.50
CA GLU A 415 0.39 -0.76 32.57
C GLU A 415 0.02 -0.43 34.03
N ASN A 416 -0.06 -1.43 34.92
CA ASN A 416 -0.38 -1.18 36.33
C ASN A 416 0.75 -0.48 37.11
N THR A 417 2.01 -0.71 36.77
CA THR A 417 3.16 -0.07 37.45
C THR A 417 3.33 1.42 37.11
N GLN A 418 2.67 1.97 36.08
CA GLN A 418 2.74 3.41 35.78
C GLN A 418 1.87 4.30 36.69
N ASN A 419 0.97 3.72 37.49
CA ASN A 419 0.03 4.49 38.34
C ASN A 419 0.42 4.56 39.83
N SER A 420 1.52 3.94 40.28
CA SER A 420 1.92 3.99 41.69
C SER A 420 3.43 3.92 41.90
N LEU A 421 4.11 5.08 41.92
CA LEU A 421 5.33 5.29 42.71
C LEU A 421 5.71 6.79 42.83
N LYS A 422 5.48 7.35 44.01
CA LYS A 422 6.11 8.57 44.54
C LYS A 422 6.53 8.29 45.98
N HIS A 423 7.77 8.65 46.34
CA HIS A 423 8.47 8.29 47.59
C HIS A 423 8.68 6.76 47.75
N VAL A 424 9.78 6.26 48.31
CA VAL A 424 10.72 6.76 49.34
C VAL A 424 12.20 6.59 48.90
N ALA A 425 13.14 7.24 49.60
CA ALA A 425 14.59 7.23 49.33
C ALA A 425 15.40 6.33 50.30
N ASP A 426 16.65 6.03 49.91
CA ASP A 426 17.73 5.33 50.64
C ASP A 426 17.42 3.89 51.14
N ASP A 427 18.27 2.88 50.92
CA ASP A 427 19.65 2.84 51.43
C ASP A 427 20.64 1.99 50.58
N MET A 428 21.89 1.93 51.00
CA MET A 428 23.09 1.53 50.27
C MET A 428 23.27 0.02 49.99
N SER A 429 23.60 -0.35 48.74
CA SER A 429 24.70 -1.30 48.41
C SER A 429 24.94 -1.44 46.90
N SER A 430 26.22 -1.63 46.53
CA SER A 430 26.71 -1.74 45.14
C SER A 430 26.78 -3.19 44.63
N PRO A 431 26.93 -3.43 43.31
CA PRO A 431 26.29 -4.57 42.65
C PRO A 431 27.14 -5.84 42.52
N LEU A 432 26.47 -6.99 42.36
CA LEU A 432 27.04 -8.20 41.79
C LEU A 432 26.19 -8.70 40.61
N SER A 433 26.87 -9.07 39.52
CA SER A 433 26.27 -9.44 38.24
C SER A 433 25.59 -10.81 38.27
N PRO A 434 24.48 -11.03 37.54
CA PRO A 434 24.00 -12.38 37.29
C PRO A 434 24.95 -13.12 36.34
N ILE A 435 25.30 -14.35 36.72
CA ILE A 435 26.20 -15.24 35.99
C ILE A 435 25.64 -15.58 34.61
N SER A 436 26.49 -15.45 33.58
CA SER A 436 26.19 -15.89 32.21
C SER A 436 26.17 -17.42 32.11
N VAL A 437 25.01 -18.03 31.87
CA VAL A 437 24.90 -19.46 31.53
C VAL A 437 25.03 -19.63 29.99
N PRO A 438 25.71 -20.66 29.47
CA PRO A 438 26.25 -20.62 28.11
C PRO A 438 25.19 -20.73 27.01
N ALA A 439 25.39 -19.96 25.93
CA ALA A 439 24.58 -20.06 24.72
C ALA A 439 24.71 -21.47 24.09
N GLN A 440 23.60 -22.21 24.05
CA GLN A 440 23.54 -23.52 23.43
C GLN A 440 23.72 -23.38 21.91
N LYS A 441 24.87 -23.82 21.40
CA LYS A 441 25.25 -23.71 19.99
C LYS A 441 24.20 -24.39 19.11
N GLN A 442 23.74 -23.70 18.06
CA GLN A 442 22.85 -24.30 17.06
C GLN A 442 23.49 -25.56 16.47
N LEU A 443 22.83 -26.72 16.63
CA LEU A 443 23.19 -27.92 15.89
C LEU A 443 22.94 -27.69 14.40
N LYS A 444 24.03 -27.48 13.66
CA LYS A 444 24.03 -27.60 12.20
C LYS A 444 23.84 -29.07 11.84
N TYR A 445 22.62 -29.44 11.46
CA TYR A 445 22.38 -30.74 10.83
C TYR A 445 23.20 -30.82 9.54
N THR A 446 24.26 -31.62 9.58
CA THR A 446 25.04 -32.02 8.41
C THR A 446 24.67 -33.48 8.14
N PRO A 447 24.34 -33.89 6.89
CA PRO A 447 24.02 -35.29 6.60
C PRO A 447 25.25 -36.16 6.85
N GLY A 448 25.22 -36.98 7.90
CA GLY A 448 26.29 -37.91 8.21
C GLY A 448 26.30 -39.07 7.22
N ILE A 449 27.42 -39.23 6.51
CA ILE A 449 27.71 -40.45 5.75
C ILE A 449 28.06 -41.54 6.78
N ALA A 450 27.27 -42.60 6.83
CA ALA A 450 27.61 -43.81 7.59
C ALA A 450 28.34 -44.79 6.68
N ASN A 451 29.56 -45.18 7.06
CA ASN A 451 30.35 -46.23 6.43
C ASN A 451 30.38 -47.48 7.32
N GLY A 452 30.40 -48.65 6.70
CA GLY A 452 30.51 -49.98 7.35
C GLY A 452 29.16 -50.70 7.45
N SER A 453 29.03 -51.99 7.10
CA SER A 453 30.05 -53.00 6.80
C SER A 453 29.82 -53.66 5.44
N VAL A 454 30.90 -53.95 4.72
CA VAL A 454 30.89 -54.72 3.46
C VAL A 454 31.14 -56.19 3.78
N ARG A 455 30.32 -57.09 3.21
CA ARG A 455 30.70 -58.49 2.99
C ARG A 455 30.55 -58.80 1.50
N GLU A 456 31.52 -59.53 0.97
CA GLU A 456 31.75 -59.66 -0.47
C GLU A 456 30.72 -60.55 -1.18
N SER A 457 30.39 -60.22 -2.44
CA SER A 457 30.34 -61.21 -3.53
C SER A 457 30.23 -60.56 -4.93
N ALA A 458 31.14 -61.00 -5.81
CA ALA A 458 31.05 -61.04 -7.28
C ALA A 458 30.51 -59.79 -8.04
N ALA A 459 31.44 -58.98 -8.55
CA ALA A 459 31.16 -58.09 -9.68
C ALA A 459 31.29 -58.85 -11.01
N PHE A 460 30.26 -58.75 -11.88
CA PHE A 460 30.43 -59.01 -13.31
C PHE A 460 30.92 -57.76 -14.02
N ILE A 461 31.79 -57.97 -15.01
CA ILE A 461 32.51 -56.92 -15.73
C ILE A 461 31.60 -56.31 -16.80
N ASP A 462 31.55 -54.98 -16.88
CA ASP A 462 31.40 -54.31 -18.17
C ASP A 462 32.40 -53.15 -18.30
N GLN A 463 33.21 -53.20 -19.34
CA GLN A 463 34.16 -52.15 -19.70
C GLN A 463 33.58 -51.37 -20.86
N THR A 464 33.33 -50.07 -20.69
CA THR A 464 33.84 -48.99 -21.57
C THR A 464 33.17 -47.63 -21.30
N ARG A 465 33.92 -46.70 -20.71
CA ARG A 465 34.18 -45.35 -21.29
C ARG A 465 35.08 -44.54 -20.38
N LYS A 466 36.21 -44.10 -20.92
CA LYS A 466 37.20 -43.27 -20.21
C LYS A 466 36.70 -41.82 -20.15
N MET A 467 36.74 -41.20 -18.98
CA MET A 467 36.79 -39.74 -18.83
C MET A 467 38.18 -39.36 -18.33
N VAL A 468 38.78 -38.34 -18.94
CA VAL A 468 39.98 -37.65 -18.44
C VAL A 468 39.59 -36.21 -18.15
N PRO A 469 39.88 -35.66 -16.95
CA PRO A 469 39.52 -34.30 -16.59
C PRO A 469 40.56 -33.30 -17.11
N LEU A 470 40.12 -32.11 -17.52
CA LEU A 470 40.99 -30.97 -17.79
C LEU A 470 40.51 -29.74 -17.01
N GLY A 471 41.46 -29.12 -16.31
CA GLY A 471 41.26 -27.93 -15.49
C GLY A 471 41.19 -26.63 -16.30
N PRO A 472 41.06 -25.48 -15.61
CA PRO A 472 40.54 -24.24 -16.19
C PRO A 472 41.62 -23.26 -16.71
N LEU A 473 41.14 -22.21 -17.41
CA LEU A 473 41.72 -20.87 -17.73
C LEU A 473 41.64 -20.56 -19.25
N PRO A 474 41.74 -19.29 -19.70
CA PRO A 474 41.28 -18.04 -19.09
C PRO A 474 40.44 -17.16 -20.05
N MET A 475 39.89 -16.04 -19.56
CA MET A 475 39.20 -15.04 -20.40
C MET A 475 40.15 -14.19 -21.26
N ARG A 476 39.82 -13.98 -22.55
CA ARG A 476 40.00 -12.67 -23.20
C ARG A 476 39.00 -12.40 -24.34
N LYS A 477 38.62 -11.12 -24.45
CA LYS A 477 37.53 -10.57 -25.25
C LYS A 477 37.80 -10.59 -26.76
N THR A 478 36.74 -10.73 -27.56
CA THR A 478 36.53 -9.93 -28.78
C THR A 478 35.24 -9.12 -28.63
N ALA A 479 35.21 -7.93 -29.25
CA ALA A 479 34.23 -6.90 -28.93
C ALA A 479 33.01 -6.92 -29.86
N ALA A 480 31.81 -6.75 -29.28
CA ALA A 480 30.63 -6.30 -29.99
C ALA A 480 30.24 -4.91 -29.49
N MET A 481 30.31 -3.90 -30.37
CA MET A 481 29.90 -2.53 -30.09
C MET A 481 28.38 -2.46 -29.86
N ARG A 482 27.93 -2.38 -28.59
CA ARG A 482 26.57 -1.90 -28.25
C ARG A 482 26.62 -0.85 -27.16
N GLN A 483 25.90 0.25 -27.41
CA GLN A 483 25.78 1.44 -26.57
C GLN A 483 25.16 1.16 -25.19
N GLY A 484 25.96 0.72 -24.21
CA GLY A 484 25.52 0.39 -22.84
C GLY A 484 25.63 1.51 -21.80
N GLY A 485 26.03 2.73 -22.19
CA GLY A 485 26.51 3.78 -21.28
C GLY A 485 25.46 4.64 -20.54
N LYS A 486 24.15 4.38 -20.71
CA LYS A 486 23.08 5.23 -20.16
C LYS A 486 22.37 4.65 -18.93
N LEU A 487 22.17 3.32 -18.85
CA LEU A 487 21.38 2.69 -17.77
C LEU A 487 22.05 2.75 -16.38
N TRP A 488 23.37 2.61 -16.31
CA TRP A 488 24.10 2.52 -15.04
C TRP A 488 24.15 3.83 -14.23
N ARG A 489 24.08 4.99 -14.89
CA ARG A 489 23.96 6.30 -14.22
C ARG A 489 22.63 6.45 -13.49
N TRP A 490 21.53 6.00 -14.11
CA TRP A 490 20.20 6.01 -13.51
C TRP A 490 20.13 5.13 -12.26
N LYS A 491 20.78 3.96 -12.25
CA LYS A 491 20.72 3.05 -11.09
C LYS A 491 21.42 3.59 -9.84
N ARG A 492 22.52 4.36 -9.97
CA ARG A 492 23.13 5.09 -8.84
C ARG A 492 22.30 6.30 -8.43
N SER A 493 21.86 7.11 -9.41
CA SER A 493 20.97 8.26 -9.17
C SER A 493 19.73 7.87 -8.35
N HIS A 494 19.04 6.80 -8.73
CA HIS A 494 17.82 6.36 -8.05
C HIS A 494 18.05 5.90 -6.59
N HIS A 495 19.18 5.26 -6.28
CA HIS A 495 19.49 4.86 -4.89
C HIS A 495 19.92 6.07 -4.03
N GLN A 496 20.67 7.01 -4.61
CA GLN A 496 21.05 8.24 -3.93
C GLN A 496 19.84 9.17 -3.73
N TRP A 497 18.91 9.20 -4.70
CA TRP A 497 17.62 9.88 -4.60
C TRP A 497 16.74 9.22 -3.53
N LEU A 498 16.59 7.89 -3.50
CA LEU A 498 15.85 7.19 -2.45
C LEU A 498 16.41 7.40 -1.03
N LEU A 499 17.74 7.47 -0.87
CA LEU A 499 18.37 7.78 0.42
C LEU A 499 18.12 9.24 0.84
N GLN A 500 18.30 10.20 -0.08
CA GLN A 500 17.95 11.61 0.14
C GLN A 500 16.47 11.80 0.44
N PHE A 501 15.57 11.11 -0.27
CA PHE A 501 14.13 11.19 -0.12
C PHE A 501 13.66 10.59 1.21
N LYS A 502 14.21 9.44 1.63
CA LYS A 502 13.97 8.88 2.98
C LYS A 502 14.45 9.81 4.09
N TRP A 503 15.64 10.40 3.96
CA TRP A 503 16.18 11.30 4.98
C TRP A 503 15.44 12.64 5.07
N LYS A 504 15.04 13.24 3.92
CA LYS A 504 14.33 14.52 3.88
C LYS A 504 12.92 14.46 4.48
N TRP A 505 12.26 13.31 4.41
CA TRP A 505 10.88 13.14 4.91
C TRP A 505 10.75 12.58 6.33
N GLN A 506 11.86 12.25 7.01
CA GLN A 506 11.81 11.78 8.41
C GLN A 506 11.71 12.88 9.47
N LYS A 507 11.92 14.17 9.13
CA LYS A 507 11.80 15.32 10.05
C LYS A 507 11.17 16.54 9.38
N PRO A 508 9.82 16.61 9.26
CA PRO A 508 9.12 17.63 8.47
C PRO A 508 9.44 19.08 8.86
N TRP A 509 9.78 19.35 10.12
CA TRP A 509 10.10 20.69 10.62
C TRP A 509 11.41 21.29 10.08
N ARG A 510 12.31 20.49 9.47
CA ARG A 510 13.54 21.00 8.84
C ARG A 510 13.35 21.44 7.38
N LEU A 511 12.18 21.22 6.77
CA LEU A 511 11.89 21.70 5.41
C LEU A 511 11.81 23.23 5.35
N SER A 512 11.17 23.86 6.34
CA SER A 512 11.07 25.33 6.44
C SER A 512 12.43 26.02 6.53
N GLU A 513 13.40 25.37 7.15
CA GLU A 513 14.77 25.86 7.34
C GLU A 513 15.60 25.75 6.05
N LEU A 514 15.36 24.71 5.25
CA LEU A 514 16.00 24.49 3.96
C LEU A 514 15.43 25.36 2.83
N ILE A 515 14.12 25.61 2.85
CA ILE A 515 13.44 26.50 1.88
C ILE A 515 13.98 27.93 2.03
N ARG A 516 14.13 28.41 3.27
CA ARG A 516 14.76 29.71 3.56
C ARG A 516 16.19 29.81 2.99
N GLN A 517 16.98 28.73 3.09
CA GLN A 517 18.34 28.70 2.53
C GLN A 517 18.36 28.68 1.00
N SER A 518 17.41 27.98 0.33
CA SER A 518 17.32 28.05 -1.13
C SER A 518 16.94 29.44 -1.62
N ASP A 519 16.00 30.10 -0.96
CA ASP A 519 15.55 31.45 -1.35
C ASP A 519 16.67 32.48 -1.17
N GLU A 520 17.46 32.39 -0.09
CA GLU A 520 18.68 33.19 0.10
C GLU A 520 19.72 32.98 -1.01
N THR A 521 19.85 31.77 -1.57
CA THR A 521 20.78 31.52 -2.69
C THR A 521 20.29 32.09 -4.02
N PHE A 522 18.98 32.15 -4.27
CA PHE A 522 18.44 32.76 -5.50
C PHE A 522 18.51 34.29 -5.47
N ILE A 523 18.37 34.93 -4.30
CA ILE A 523 18.39 36.39 -4.17
C ILE A 523 19.80 37.00 -4.34
N ARG A 524 20.88 36.21 -4.14
CA ARG A 524 22.26 36.74 -4.20
C ARG A 524 22.91 36.76 -5.59
N ALA A 525 22.24 36.27 -6.62
CA ALA A 525 22.77 36.22 -7.99
C ALA A 525 22.59 37.58 -8.72
N LYS A 526 23.52 38.53 -8.51
CA LYS A 526 23.61 39.73 -9.35
C LYS A 526 23.97 39.35 -10.81
N PRO A 527 23.36 39.98 -11.83
CA PRO A 527 23.75 39.77 -13.21
C PRO A 527 25.08 40.46 -13.51
N HIS A 528 26.02 39.76 -14.14
CA HIS A 528 27.24 40.35 -14.67
C HIS A 528 27.14 40.44 -16.21
N LEU A 529 27.39 41.64 -16.74
CA LEU A 529 27.26 41.96 -18.16
C LEU A 529 28.56 41.70 -18.91
N GLN A 530 28.40 41.16 -20.14
CA GLN A 530 29.27 41.30 -21.32
C GLN A 530 30.79 41.01 -21.21
N ALA A 531 31.25 40.10 -22.08
CA ALA A 531 32.34 40.41 -23.00
C ALA A 531 32.22 39.58 -24.30
N VAL A 532 31.91 40.24 -25.42
CA VAL A 532 32.15 39.70 -26.77
C VAL A 532 33.53 40.17 -27.21
N ARG A 533 34.39 39.26 -27.66
CA ARG A 533 35.46 39.59 -28.61
C ARG A 533 35.80 38.41 -29.50
N ARG A 534 35.84 38.68 -30.80
CA ARG A 534 36.43 37.81 -31.83
C ARG A 534 37.94 37.64 -31.55
N VAL A 535 38.50 36.47 -31.86
CA VAL A 535 39.58 36.34 -32.85
C VAL A 535 39.31 35.00 -33.55
N VAL A 536 39.25 34.90 -34.87
CA VAL A 536 39.35 35.96 -35.90
C VAL A 536 38.07 36.83 -35.96
#